data_AF-A0A4R3XM62-F1
#
_entry.id   AF-A0A4R3XM62-F1
#
_cell.length_a   1.000
_cell.length_b   1.000
_cell.length_c   1.000
_cell.angle_alpha   90.00
_cell.angle_beta   90.00
_cell.angle_gamma   90.00
#
_symmetry.space_group_name_H-M   'P 1'
#
loop_
_entity.id
_entity.type
_entity.pdbx_description
1 polymer ?
#
loop_
_entity_poly.entity_id
_entity_poly.type
_entity_poly.pdbx_seq_one_letter_code
_entity_poly.pdbx_strand_id
1 'polypeptide(L)'
;MTDTAEIEMEVHRRSLAVEGALLVLIDGLAARGTISADEAEEMLQILSKSSDFSATRASSSLRIVTQLKRLRGGDGAATPGA
;
A
#
# COMPACT_ATOMS: atom_id res chain seq x y z
N MET A 1 -34.83 -1.36 9.39
CA MET A 1 -34.02 -0.20 8.95
C MET A 1 -32.68 -0.10 9.70
N THR A 2 -32.48 -0.84 10.80
CA THR A 2 -31.19 -0.96 11.53
C THR A 2 -30.18 -1.88 10.84
N ASP A 3 -30.64 -2.99 10.27
CA ASP A 3 -29.74 -4.03 9.72
C ASP A 3 -28.88 -3.55 8.54
N THR A 4 -29.40 -2.66 7.69
CA THR A 4 -28.67 -2.14 6.53
C THR A 4 -27.49 -1.25 6.95
N ALA A 5 -27.69 -0.40 7.96
CA ALA A 5 -26.62 0.46 8.47
C ALA A 5 -25.51 -0.35 9.17
N GLU A 6 -25.88 -1.41 9.89
CA GLU A 6 -24.91 -2.33 10.50
C GLU A 6 -24.09 -3.09 9.45
N ILE A 7 -24.73 -3.53 8.36
CA ILE A 7 -24.04 -4.18 7.24
C ILE A 7 -23.06 -3.21 6.58
N GLU A 8 -23.47 -1.97 6.30
CA GLU A 8 -22.60 -0.95 5.69
C GLU A 8 -21.39 -0.63 6.57
N MET A 9 -21.60 -0.51 7.89
CA MET A 9 -20.51 -0.31 8.85
C MET A 9 -19.52 -1.48 8.87
N GLU A 10 -19.99 -2.72 8.84
CA GLU A 10 -19.13 -3.90 8.83
C GLU A 10 -18.37 -4.03 7.50
N VAL A 11 -19.02 -3.74 6.37
CA VAL A 11 -18.37 -3.70 5.05
C VAL A 11 -17.27 -2.65 5.04
N HIS A 12 -17.54 -1.45 5.56
CA HIS A 12 -16.54 -0.40 5.67
C HIS A 12 -15.35 -0.83 6.53
N ARG A 13 -15.61 -1.42 7.70
CA ARG A 13 -14.56 -1.93 8.61
C ARG A 13 -13.68 -2.98 7.93
N ARG A 14 -14.29 -3.95 7.23
CA ARG A 14 -13.56 -5.00 6.51
C ARG A 14 -12.74 -4.43 5.36
N SER A 15 -13.29 -3.48 4.63
CA SER A 15 -12.58 -2.79 3.56
C SER A 15 -11.29 -2.15 4.09
N LEU A 16 -11.36 -1.42 5.20
CA LEU A 16 -10.19 -0.81 5.84
C LEU A 16 -9.15 -1.83 6.34
N ALA A 17 -9.60 -2.99 6.83
CA ALA A 17 -8.72 -4.06 7.27
C ALA A 17 -7.98 -4.69 6.08
N VAL A 18 -8.69 -4.96 4.98
CA VAL A 18 -8.11 -5.48 3.73
C VAL A 18 -7.11 -4.50 3.15
N GLU A 19 -7.45 -3.21 3.13
CA GLU A 19 -6.53 -2.16 2.67
C GLU A 19 -5.26 -2.13 3.53
N GLY A 20 -5.40 -2.21 4.87
CA GLY A 20 -4.26 -2.29 5.77
C GLY A 20 -3.36 -3.50 5.51
N ALA A 21 -3.96 -4.67 5.25
CA ALA A 21 -3.21 -5.88 4.90
C ALA A 21 -2.46 -5.71 3.57
N LEU A 22 -3.09 -5.06 2.57
CA LEU A 22 -2.49 -4.80 1.27
C LEU A 22 -1.26 -3.89 1.37
N LEU A 23 -1.32 -2.84 2.19
CA LEU A 23 -0.17 -1.95 2.42
C LEU A 23 1.03 -2.72 3.01
N VAL A 24 0.80 -3.56 4.02
CA VAL A 24 1.84 -4.40 4.62
C VAL A 24 2.44 -5.38 3.61
N LEU A 25 1.60 -5.95 2.73
CA LEU A 25 2.08 -6.84 1.67
C LEU A 25 2.95 -6.10 0.66
N ILE A 26 2.54 -4.91 0.19
CA ILE A 26 3.32 -4.09 -0.75
C ILE A 26 4.68 -3.76 -0.14
N ASP A 27 4.71 -3.26 1.10
CA ASP A 27 5.95 -2.93 1.80
C ASP A 27 6.87 -4.15 1.92
N GLY A 28 6.31 -5.31 2.31
CA GLY A 28 7.07 -6.55 2.47
C GLY A 28 7.59 -7.15 1.16
N LEU A 29 6.85 -7.03 0.06
CA LEU A 29 7.28 -7.48 -1.26
C LEU A 29 8.36 -6.56 -1.83
N ALA A 30 8.19 -5.24 -1.68
CA ALA A 30 9.17 -4.26 -2.10
C ALA A 30 10.48 -4.43 -1.32
N ALA A 31 10.41 -4.54 0.01
CA ALA A 31 11.59 -4.68 0.87
C ALA A 31 12.41 -5.93 0.56
N ARG A 32 11.76 -7.06 0.26
CA ARG A 32 12.42 -8.31 -0.13
C ARG A 32 12.91 -8.32 -1.57
N GLY A 33 12.56 -7.30 -2.36
CA GLY A 33 12.87 -7.28 -3.79
C GLY A 33 12.18 -8.41 -4.52
N THR A 34 10.90 -8.66 -4.22
CA THR A 34 10.03 -9.54 -5.02
C THR A 34 9.31 -8.74 -6.10
N ILE A 35 8.98 -7.48 -5.79
CA ILE A 35 8.53 -6.48 -6.75
C ILE A 35 9.52 -5.33 -6.79
N SER A 36 9.50 -4.57 -7.89
CA SER A 36 10.29 -3.37 -8.01
C SER A 36 9.75 -2.27 -7.08
N ALA A 37 10.60 -1.31 -6.72
CA ALA A 37 10.17 -0.20 -5.89
C ALA A 37 9.31 0.80 -6.69
N ASP A 38 9.45 0.85 -8.02
CA ASP A 38 8.54 1.61 -8.90
C ASP A 38 7.14 0.99 -8.95
N GLU A 39 7.06 -0.34 -9.05
CA GLU A 39 5.80 -1.08 -9.02
C GLU A 39 5.08 -0.88 -7.68
N ALA A 40 5.82 -0.97 -6.57
CA ALA A 40 5.28 -0.68 -5.24
C ALA A 40 4.77 0.77 -5.13
N GLU A 41 5.49 1.73 -5.70
CA GLU A 41 5.07 3.13 -5.72
C GLU A 41 3.77 3.32 -6.51
N GLU A 42 3.65 2.72 -7.70
CA GLU A 42 2.45 2.79 -8.53
C GLU A 42 1.22 2.21 -7.81
N MET A 43 1.37 1.04 -7.18
CA MET A 43 0.31 0.43 -6.39
C MET A 43 -0.16 1.34 -5.25
N LEU A 44 0.78 1.97 -4.53
CA LEU A 44 0.45 2.87 -3.42
C LEU A 44 -0.22 4.17 -3.92
N GLN A 45 0.18 4.68 -5.08
CA GLN A 45 -0.49 5.83 -5.69
C GLN A 45 -1.95 5.50 -6.06
N ILE A 46 -2.24 4.29 -6.53
CA ILE A 46 -3.61 3.84 -6.79
C ILE A 46 -4.42 3.81 -5.48
N LEU A 47 -3.88 3.20 -4.42
CA LEU A 47 -4.56 3.13 -3.12
C LEU A 47 -4.80 4.51 -2.52
N SER A 48 -3.85 5.43 -2.65
CA SER A 48 -3.98 6.79 -2.12
C SER A 48 -5.16 7.57 -2.70
N LYS A 49 -5.65 7.21 -3.90
CA LYS A 49 -6.79 7.86 -4.56
C LYS A 49 -8.15 7.32 -4.13
N SER A 50 -8.18 6.25 -3.32
CA SER A 50 -9.43 5.59 -2.93
C SER A 50 -10.24 6.36 -1.88
N SER A 51 -9.58 7.08 -0.97
CA SER A 51 -10.20 7.94 0.05
C SER A 51 -9.13 8.79 0.77
N ASP A 52 -9.53 9.82 1.51
CA ASP A 52 -8.60 10.61 2.34
C ASP A 52 -7.89 9.77 3.41
N PHE A 53 -8.60 8.77 3.96
CA PHE A 53 -8.03 7.85 4.94
C PHE A 53 -6.99 6.92 4.29
N SER A 54 -7.30 6.43 3.09
CA SER A 54 -6.39 5.64 2.27
C SER A 54 -5.15 6.43 1.88
N ALA A 55 -5.31 7.70 1.49
CA ALA A 55 -4.20 8.63 1.21
C ALA A 55 -3.26 8.76 2.42
N THR A 56 -3.85 8.95 3.62
CA THR A 56 -3.10 9.09 4.86
C THR A 56 -2.29 7.82 5.15
N ARG A 57 -2.88 6.63 5.00
CA ARG A 57 -2.17 5.37 5.23
C ARG A 57 -1.10 5.09 4.18
N ALA A 58 -1.43 5.26 2.90
CA ALA A 58 -0.49 5.06 1.79
C ALA A 58 0.73 5.99 1.88
N SER A 59 0.58 7.20 2.46
CA SER A 59 1.71 8.13 2.64
C SER A 59 2.88 7.54 3.44
N SER A 60 2.59 6.68 4.42
CA SER A 60 3.61 6.03 5.24
C SER A 60 4.37 4.98 4.43
N SER A 61 3.66 4.11 3.71
CA SER A 61 4.26 3.11 2.81
C SER A 61 5.02 3.76 1.64
N LEU A 62 4.50 4.87 1.08
CA LEU A 62 5.21 5.63 0.03
C LEU A 62 6.56 6.15 0.53
N ARG A 63 6.63 6.58 1.79
CA ARG A 63 7.88 7.00 2.41
C ARG A 63 8.89 5.85 2.51
N ILE A 64 8.43 4.64 2.88
CA ILE A 64 9.26 3.44 2.95
C ILE A 64 9.78 3.07 1.57
N VAL A 65 8.91 3.00 0.56
CA VAL A 65 9.28 2.70 -0.82
C VAL A 65 10.27 3.72 -1.38
N THR A 66 10.06 5.01 -1.11
CA THR A 66 11.00 6.07 -1.50
C THR A 66 12.38 5.87 -0.86
N GLN A 67 12.43 5.46 0.40
CA GLN A 67 13.69 5.14 1.07
C GLN A 67 14.35 3.90 0.46
N LEU A 68 13.58 2.86 0.15
CA LEU A 68 14.09 1.67 -0.54
C LEU A 68 14.71 2.02 -1.90
N LYS A 69 14.05 2.86 -2.72
CA LYS A 69 14.61 3.36 -3.99
C LYS A 69 15.95 4.05 -3.78
N ARG A 70 16.06 4.91 -2.77
CA ARG A 70 17.33 5.60 -2.45
C ARG A 70 18.44 4.63 -2.04
N LEU A 71 18.12 3.63 -1.23
CA LEU A 71 19.09 2.61 -0.82
C LEU A 71 19.58 1.74 -1.99
N ARG A 72 18.75 1.59 -3.04
CA ARG A 72 19.10 0.89 -4.29
C ARG A 72 19.78 1.79 -5.32
N GLY A 73 20.37 2.90 -4.90
CA GLY A 73 21.07 3.83 -5.79
C GLY A 73 20.14 4.64 -6.69
N GLY A 74 18.85 4.73 -6.35
CA GLY A 74 17.84 5.41 -7.16
C GLY A 74 17.24 4.55 -8.27
N ASP A 75 17.72 3.31 -8.45
CA ASP A 75 17.13 2.36 -9.39
C ASP A 75 15.89 1.70 -8.76
N GLY A 76 14.72 2.22 -9.12
CA GLY A 76 13.43 1.70 -8.68
C GLY A 76 13.01 0.43 -9.40
N ALA A 77 13.63 0.10 -10.54
CA ALA A 77 13.38 -1.11 -11.32
C ALA A 77 14.21 -2.29 -10.81
N ALA A 78 15.35 -2.02 -10.16
CA ALA A 78 16.20 -3.05 -9.57
C ALA A 78 15.45 -3.86 -8.50
N THR A 79 15.42 -5.18 -8.74
CA THR A 79 14.76 -6.18 -7.91
C THR A 79 15.83 -7.15 -7.42
N PRO A 80 16.47 -6.93 -6.25
CA PRO A 80 17.70 -7.62 -5.86
C PRO A 80 17.60 -9.15 -5.70
N GLY A 81 16.39 -9.73 -5.76
CA GLY A 81 16.14 -11.15 -5.59
C GLY A 81 15.38 -11.83 -6.73
N ALA A 82 15.16 -11.16 -7.87
CA ALA A 82 14.47 -11.70 -9.04
C ALA A 82 15.41 -11.83 -10.25
#